data_AF-A0A6G0L301-F1
#
_entry.id   AF-A0A6G0L301-F1
#
_cell.length_a   1.000
_cell.length_b   1.000
_cell.length_c   1.000
_cell.angle_alpha   90.00
_cell.angle_beta   90.00
_cell.angle_gamma   90.00
#
_symmetry.space_group_name_H-M   'P 1'
#
loop_
_entity.id
_entity.type
_entity.pdbx_description
1 polymer ?
#
loop_
_entity_poly.entity_id
_entity_poly.type
_entity_poly.pdbx_seq_one_letter_code
_entity_poly.pdbx_strand_id
1 'polypeptide(L)'
;MMTRRARTISAFVCALGHFEWLRMPFGLKNAPMIYQRMIDNALWGFVQPKGGWANFSEKMRIAEATDAEDRAGVTEASVSPNETPRTKFEADRALSTTESAVATLLNSPLADRYSSG
;
A
#
# COMPACT_ATOMS: atom_id res chain seq x y z
N MET A 1 -1.14 -23.43 9.40
CA MET A 1 -1.41 -24.33 10.56
C MET A 1 -0.79 -23.70 11.81
N MET A 2 -1.50 -23.66 12.95
CA MET A 2 -0.98 -23.06 14.20
C MET A 2 0.07 -23.97 14.85
N THR A 3 1.20 -23.41 15.27
CA THR A 3 2.29 -24.19 15.89
C THR A 3 1.92 -24.64 17.30
N ARG A 4 2.44 -25.78 17.77
CA ARG A 4 2.16 -26.31 19.12
C ARG A 4 2.44 -25.28 20.22
N ARG A 5 3.54 -24.53 20.08
CA ARG A 5 3.89 -23.43 20.98
C ARG A 5 2.83 -22.33 21.00
N ALA A 6 2.35 -21.89 19.83
CA ALA A 6 1.32 -20.85 19.75
C ALA A 6 0.00 -21.31 20.39
N ARG A 7 -0.36 -22.59 20.23
CA ARG A 7 -1.56 -23.17 20.84
C ARG A 7 -1.54 -23.06 22.36
N THR A 8 -0.45 -23.49 23.00
CA THR A 8 -0.29 -23.41 24.46
C THR A 8 -0.27 -21.97 24.98
N ILE A 9 0.33 -21.03 24.24
CA ILE A 9 0.35 -19.60 24.62
C ILE A 9 -1.04 -18.96 24.51
N SER A 10 -1.82 -19.37 23.51
CA SER A 10 -3.17 -18.83 23.27
C SER A 10 -4.27 -19.52 24.08
N ALA A 11 -3.91 -20.48 24.93
CA ALA A 11 -4.87 -21.26 25.69
C ALA A 11 -5.61 -20.37 26.70
N PHE A 12 -6.88 -20.67 26.96
CA PHE A 12 -7.74 -19.87 27.84
C PHE A 12 -8.51 -20.75 28.82
N VAL A 13 -9.03 -20.13 29.88
CA VAL A 13 -9.78 -20.81 30.94
C VAL A 13 -11.21 -20.30 30.92
N CYS A 14 -12.15 -21.24 31.00
CA CYS A 14 -13.58 -20.99 31.18
C CYS A 14 -14.05 -21.76 32.42
N ALA A 15 -15.26 -21.48 32.91
CA ALA A 15 -15.86 -22.23 34.03
C ALA A 15 -15.86 -23.76 33.83
N LEU A 16 -15.84 -24.21 32.57
CA LEU A 16 -15.83 -25.63 32.20
C LEU A 16 -14.42 -26.25 32.10
N GLY A 17 -13.35 -25.46 32.21
CA GLY A 17 -11.97 -25.96 32.16
C GLY A 17 -11.02 -25.16 31.26
N HIS A 18 -9.90 -25.81 30.91
CA HIS A 18 -8.83 -25.22 30.10
C HIS A 18 -8.91 -25.70 28.65
N PHE A 19 -8.88 -24.74 27.71
CA PHE A 19 -9.01 -25.02 26.29
C PHE A 19 -7.89 -24.36 25.48
N GLU A 20 -7.45 -25.06 24.44
CA GLU A 20 -6.48 -24.56 23.46
C GLU A 20 -7.16 -24.31 22.11
N TRP A 21 -6.64 -23.34 21.36
CA TRP A 21 -7.10 -23.10 20.01
C TRP A 21 -6.44 -24.06 19.01
N LEU A 22 -7.24 -24.69 18.14
CA LEU A 22 -6.74 -25.52 17.03
C LEU A 22 -6.47 -24.70 15.75
N ARG A 23 -7.17 -23.59 15.61
CA ARG A 23 -7.04 -22.61 14.52
C ARG A 23 -6.79 -21.24 15.11
N MET A 24 -6.32 -20.32 14.28
CA MET A 24 -6.04 -18.97 14.74
C MET A 24 -7.30 -18.31 15.32
N PRO A 25 -7.30 -17.91 16.60
CA PRO A 25 -8.47 -17.26 17.19
C PRO A 25 -8.56 -15.79 16.80
N PHE A 26 -9.76 -15.23 17.00
CA PHE A 26 -10.00 -13.79 16.88
C PHE A 26 -9.32 -13.01 18.02
N GLY A 27 -9.12 -11.71 17.81
CA GLY A 27 -8.54 -10.81 18.82
C GLY A 27 -7.01 -10.86 18.93
N LEU A 28 -6.32 -11.76 18.24
CA LEU A 28 -4.86 -11.70 18.13
C LEU A 28 -4.43 -10.62 17.13
N LYS A 29 -3.47 -9.77 17.52
CA LYS A 29 -2.92 -8.70 16.67
C LYS A 29 -2.47 -9.17 15.29
N ASN A 30 -1.89 -10.37 15.21
CA ASN A 30 -1.35 -10.92 13.97
C ASN A 30 -2.37 -11.75 13.18
N ALA A 31 -3.58 -11.95 13.69
CA ALA A 31 -4.58 -12.76 13.01
C ALA A 31 -4.93 -12.24 11.61
N PRO A 32 -5.23 -10.94 11.41
CA PRO A 32 -5.57 -10.43 10.08
C PRO A 32 -4.47 -10.65 9.05
N MET A 33 -3.21 -10.39 9.42
CA MET A 33 -2.06 -10.56 8.52
C MET A 33 -1.89 -12.01 8.06
N ILE A 34 -2.08 -12.97 8.97
CA ILE A 34 -1.92 -14.39 8.66
C ILE A 34 -3.08 -14.91 7.81
N TYR A 35 -4.30 -14.44 8.07
CA TYR A 35 -5.46 -14.74 7.20
C TYR A 35 -5.27 -14.16 5.81
N GLN A 36 -4.84 -12.90 5.69
CA GLN A 36 -4.55 -12.27 4.40
C GLN A 36 -3.51 -13.09 3.62
N ARG A 37 -2.37 -13.42 4.24
CA ARG A 37 -1.33 -14.23 3.60
C ARG A 37 -1.80 -15.62 3.19
N MET A 38 -2.68 -16.25 3.97
CA MET A 38 -3.28 -17.54 3.60
C MET A 38 -4.16 -17.42 2.36
N ILE A 39 -4.98 -16.37 2.30
CA ILE A 39 -5.86 -16.06 1.17
C ILE A 39 -5.01 -15.74 -0.07
N ASP A 40 -4.02 -14.85 0.06
CA ASP A 40 -3.11 -14.48 -1.03
C ASP A 40 -2.40 -15.71 -1.60
N ASN A 41 -1.89 -16.60 -0.74
CA ASN A 41 -1.23 -17.82 -1.18
C ASN A 41 -2.18 -18.78 -1.89
N ALA A 42 -3.42 -18.90 -1.43
CA ALA A 42 -4.42 -19.77 -2.06
C ALA A 42 -4.91 -19.21 -3.40
N LEU A 43 -4.99 -17.88 -3.51
CA LEU A 43 -5.52 -17.17 -4.66
C LEU A 43 -4.45 -16.73 -5.67
N TRP A 44 -3.17 -16.92 -5.36
CA TRP A 44 -2.02 -16.48 -6.18
C TRP A 44 -2.11 -16.91 -7.66
N GLY A 45 -2.67 -18.09 -7.93
CA GLY A 45 -2.86 -18.61 -9.29
C GLY A 45 -4.21 -18.30 -9.93
N PHE A 46 -5.20 -17.88 -9.14
CA PHE A 46 -6.59 -17.67 -9.59
C PHE A 46 -6.91 -16.19 -9.82
N VAL A 47 -6.34 -15.32 -9.01
CA VAL A 47 -6.57 -13.87 -9.03
C VAL A 47 -5.38 -13.19 -9.71
N GLN A 48 -4.95 -13.73 -10.84
CA GLN A 48 -4.10 -12.96 -11.73
C GLN A 48 -5.01 -11.99 -12.50
N PRO A 49 -4.85 -10.66 -12.33
CA PRO A 49 -5.55 -9.72 -13.20
C PRO A 49 -5.19 -10.07 -14.65
N LYS A 50 -6.18 -10.07 -15.56
CA LYS A 50 -5.90 -10.32 -16.99
C LYS A 50 -4.92 -9.23 -17.48
N GLY A 51 -3.66 -9.61 -17.70
CA GLY A 51 -2.57 -8.67 -18.01
C GLY A 51 -1.48 -8.52 -16.93
N GLY A 52 -1.61 -9.22 -15.80
CA GLY A 52 -0.59 -9.29 -14.75
C GLY A 52 -0.34 -7.97 -14.01
N TRP A 53 0.52 -8.03 -13.00
CA TRP A 53 0.91 -6.86 -12.20
C TRP A 53 1.84 -5.90 -12.96
N ALA A 54 2.40 -6.35 -14.08
CA ALA A 54 3.40 -5.64 -14.89
C ALA A 54 2.89 -4.30 -15.45
N ASN A 55 1.64 -4.26 -15.93
CA ASN A 55 1.07 -3.05 -16.51
C ASN A 55 0.91 -1.93 -15.47
N PHE A 56 0.48 -2.28 -14.26
CA PHE A 56 0.32 -1.29 -13.19
C PHE A 56 1.68 -0.91 -12.56
N SER A 57 2.60 -1.88 -12.39
CA SER A 57 3.93 -1.57 -11.89
C SER A 57 4.70 -0.63 -12.81
N GLU A 58 4.55 -0.78 -14.13
CA GLU A 58 5.18 0.12 -15.10
C GLU A 58 4.56 1.52 -15.04
N LYS A 59 3.23 1.61 -14.97
CA LYS A 59 2.55 2.91 -14.78
C LYS A 59 2.96 3.60 -13.48
N MET A 60 3.13 2.84 -12.40
CA MET A 60 3.63 3.37 -11.13
C MET A 60 5.06 3.88 -11.24
N ARG A 61 5.94 3.11 -11.87
CA ARG A 61 7.33 3.52 -12.12
C ARG A 61 7.40 4.82 -12.94
N ILE A 62 6.56 4.96 -13.95
CA ILE A 62 6.47 6.17 -14.78
C ILE A 62 5.95 7.35 -13.95
N ALA A 63 4.89 7.15 -13.16
CA ALA A 63 4.33 8.19 -12.29
C ALA A 63 5.33 8.68 -11.23
N GLU A 64 6.11 7.76 -10.63
CA GLU A 64 7.19 8.11 -9.70
C GLU A 64 8.31 8.89 -10.39
N ALA A 65 8.66 8.54 -11.63
CA ALA A 65 9.66 9.25 -12.42
C ALA A 65 9.20 10.67 -12.78
N THR A 66 7.94 10.85 -13.18
CA THR A 66 7.39 12.18 -13.48
C THR A 66 7.34 13.06 -12.23
N ASP A 67 6.95 12.51 -11.07
CA ASP A 67 6.95 13.27 -9.82
C ASP A 67 8.37 13.65 -9.36
N ALA A 68 9.35 12.76 -9.62
CA ALA A 68 10.75 13.04 -9.36
C ALA A 68 11.31 14.14 -10.29
N GLU A 69 10.91 14.14 -11.56
CA GLU A 69 11.26 15.18 -12.53
C GLU A 69 10.64 16.54 -12.16
N ASP A 70 9.37 16.60 -11.77
CA ASP A 70 8.72 17.83 -11.29
C ASP A 70 9.42 18.37 -10.04
N ARG A 71 9.81 17.47 -9.11
CA ARG A 71 10.57 17.86 -7.92
C ARG A 71 11.97 18.40 -8.25
N ALA A 72 12.64 17.84 -9.26
CA ALA A 72 13.94 18.31 -9.72
C ALA A 72 13.86 19.62 -10.51
N GLY A 73 12.80 19.81 -11.31
CA GLY A 73 12.53 21.05 -12.05
C GLY A 73 12.24 22.24 -11.13
N VAL A 74 11.57 22.02 -9.99
CA VAL A 74 11.33 23.08 -8.98
C VAL A 74 12.63 23.58 -8.35
N THR A 75 13.64 22.71 -8.19
CA THR A 75 14.97 23.13 -7.72
C THR A 75 15.72 24.01 -8.75
N GLU A 76 15.59 23.72 -10.05
CA GLU A 76 16.30 24.44 -11.13
C GLU A 76 15.57 25.73 -11.59
N ALA A 77 14.23 25.78 -11.52
CA ALA A 77 13.43 26.96 -11.89
C ALA A 77 13.60 28.15 -10.93
N SER A 78 14.28 27.95 -9.79
CA SER A 78 14.61 29.00 -8.84
C SER A 78 15.79 29.91 -9.27
N VAL A 79 16.43 29.62 -10.40
CA VAL A 79 17.52 30.43 -10.98
C VAL A 79 17.07 31.12 -12.28
N SER A 80 15.94 31.82 -12.24
CA SER A 80 15.60 32.81 -13.28
C SER A 80 15.85 34.22 -12.71
N PRO A 81 16.70 35.08 -13.34
CA PRO A 81 17.10 36.37 -12.75
C PRO A 81 15.98 37.41 -12.60
N ASN A 82 14.75 37.12 -13.06
CA ASN A 82 13.72 38.14 -13.28
C ASN A 82 12.38 37.91 -12.54
N GLU A 83 12.31 36.99 -11.57
CA GLU A 83 11.11 36.81 -10.73
C GLU A 83 11.41 36.99 -9.23
N THR A 84 10.43 37.51 -8.49
CA THR A 84 10.48 37.66 -7.03
C THR A 84 10.80 36.32 -6.36
N PRO A 85 11.76 36.28 -5.41
CA PRO A 85 12.17 35.04 -4.77
C PRO A 85 10.99 34.40 -4.03
N ARG A 86 10.51 33.25 -4.52
CA ARG A 86 9.47 32.48 -3.85
C ARG A 86 10.01 31.95 -2.52
N THR A 87 9.24 32.08 -1.45
CA THR A 87 9.62 31.51 -0.17
C THR A 87 9.45 29.98 -0.20
N LYS A 88 10.29 29.26 0.55
CA LYS A 88 10.17 27.79 0.73
C LYS A 88 8.73 27.35 1.03
N PHE A 89 8.01 28.10 1.86
CA PHE A 89 6.62 27.81 2.24
C PHE A 89 5.63 27.92 1.06
N GLU A 90 5.85 28.84 0.13
CA GLU A 90 4.99 28.98 -1.05
C GLU A 90 5.24 27.86 -2.06
N ALA A 91 6.50 27.42 -2.21
CA ALA A 91 6.84 26.26 -3.02
C ALA A 91 6.24 24.96 -2.43
N ASP A 92 6.40 24.75 -1.11
CA ASP A 92 5.84 23.60 -0.40
C ASP A 92 4.29 23.60 -0.46
N ARG A 93 3.64 24.77 -0.38
CA ARG A 93 2.18 24.91 -0.49
C ARG A 93 1.67 24.64 -1.91
N ALA A 94 2.39 25.11 -2.93
CA ALA A 94 2.04 24.83 -4.33
C ALA A 94 2.17 23.33 -4.66
N LEU A 95 3.25 22.68 -4.20
CA LEU A 95 3.47 21.23 -4.33
C LEU A 95 2.41 20.39 -3.62
N SER A 96 1.80 20.92 -2.54
CA SER A 96 0.70 20.24 -1.84
C SER A 96 -0.65 20.39 -2.55
N THR A 97 -0.80 21.34 -3.47
CA THR A 97 -2.05 21.61 -4.20
C THR A 97 -2.10 20.96 -5.58
N THR A 98 -0.96 20.66 -6.20
CA THR A 98 -0.90 19.84 -7.42
C THR A 98 -0.99 18.37 -7.05
N GLU A 99 -2.00 17.67 -7.56
CA GLU A 99 -2.05 16.21 -7.45
C GLU A 99 -0.84 15.63 -8.20
N SER A 100 -0.02 14.86 -7.48
CA SER A 100 1.12 14.20 -8.09
C SER A 100 0.64 13.14 -9.10
N ALA A 101 1.47 12.81 -10.08
CA ALA A 101 1.18 11.77 -11.05
C ALA A 101 0.89 10.43 -10.37
N VAL A 102 1.58 10.13 -9.25
CA VAL A 102 1.30 8.95 -8.42
C VAL A 102 -0.08 9.03 -7.78
N ALA A 103 -0.45 10.18 -7.20
CA ALA A 103 -1.78 10.36 -6.59
C ALA A 103 -2.90 10.23 -7.63
N THR A 104 -2.71 10.81 -8.81
CA THR A 104 -3.63 10.72 -9.95
C THR A 104 -3.81 9.27 -10.40
N LEU A 105 -2.71 8.51 -10.48
CA LEU A 105 -2.75 7.09 -10.85
C LEU A 105 -3.47 6.23 -9.80
N LEU A 106 -3.25 6.49 -8.52
CA LEU A 106 -3.88 5.76 -7.41
C LEU A 106 -5.39 6.00 -7.31
N ASN A 107 -5.83 7.22 -7.62
CA ASN A 107 -7.24 7.60 -7.60
C ASN A 107 -7.97 7.21 -8.90
N SER A 108 -7.25 6.71 -9.91
CA SER A 108 -7.83 6.28 -11.18
C SER A 108 -8.59 4.95 -11.06
N PRO A 109 -9.66 4.72 -11.83
CA PRO A 109 -10.31 3.41 -11.93
C PRO A 109 -9.36 2.28 -12.35
N LEU A 110 -8.24 2.62 -13.00
CA LEU A 110 -7.19 1.69 -13.40
C LEU A 110 -6.36 1.14 -12.23
N ALA A 111 -6.47 1.74 -11.04
CA ALA A 111 -5.83 1.25 -9.81
C ALA A 111 -6.62 0.10 -9.16
N ASP A 112 -7.90 -0.06 -9.50
CA ASP A 112 -8.69 -1.19 -9.04
C ASP A 112 -8.31 -2.46 -9.80
N ARG A 113 -7.34 -3.19 -9.25
CA ARG A 113 -6.81 -4.46 -9.81
C ARG A 113 -7.74 -5.65 -9.60
N TYR A 114 -8.87 -5.47 -8.91
CA TYR A 114 -9.83 -6.53 -8.59
C TYR A 114 -11.18 -6.35 -9.28
N SER A 115 -11.50 -5.14 -9.77
CA SER A 115 -12.66 -4.93 -10.64
C SER A 115 -12.46 -5.60 -12.00
N SER A 116 -12.99 -6.81 -12.10
CA SER A 116 -13.32 -7.43 -13.38
C SER A 116 -14.43 -6.62 -14.06
N GLY A 117 -14.12 -6.01 -15.20
CA GLY A 117 -15.14 -5.76 -16.23
C GLY A 117 -15.71 -7.06 -16.77
#